data_AF-A0A1V3WRG3-F1
#
_entry.id   AF-A0A1V3WRG3-F1
#
_cell.length_a   1.000
_cell.length_b   1.000
_cell.length_c   1.000
_cell.angle_alpha   90.00
_cell.angle_beta   90.00
_cell.angle_gamma   90.00
#
_symmetry.space_group_name_H-M   'P 1'
#
loop_
_entity.id
_entity.type
_entity.pdbx_description
1 polymer ?
#
loop_
_entity_poly.entity_id
_entity_poly.type
_entity_poly.pdbx_seq_one_letter_code
_entity_poly.pdbx_strand_id
1 'polypeptide(L)'
;MYAQVRLIELDRLGGLAAVLLVPAIAAATALTLYMVRRRGRGGRWVLVALLMLLTATAISAAVSVPINNAQQGWSVLVPPSDWSGVRDRWQLAHAARTTAATLAFVLLTVVTTAPRFQMRRTTS
;
A
#
# COMPACT_ATOMS: atom_id res chain seq x y z
N MET A 1 -10.41 5.07 -30.85
CA MET A 1 -10.47 3.67 -30.37
C MET A 1 -9.32 3.34 -29.39
N TYR A 2 -8.03 3.36 -29.79
CA TYR A 2 -6.92 2.92 -28.92
C TYR A 2 -6.79 3.69 -27.58
N ALA A 3 -6.95 5.02 -27.60
CA ALA A 3 -6.86 5.84 -26.38
C ALA A 3 -8.02 5.58 -25.39
N GLN A 4 -9.22 5.26 -25.88
CA GLN A 4 -10.38 4.97 -25.04
C GLN A 4 -10.25 3.63 -24.31
N VAL A 5 -9.76 2.59 -24.98
CA VAL A 5 -9.54 1.26 -24.36
C VAL A 5 -8.51 1.36 -23.23
N ARG A 6 -7.44 2.13 -23.43
CA ARG A 6 -6.39 2.34 -22.43
C ARG A 6 -6.91 3.04 -21.16
N LEU A 7 -7.84 3.98 -21.30
CA LEU A 7 -8.46 4.68 -20.16
C LEU A 7 -9.31 3.73 -19.30
N ILE A 8 -10.06 2.83 -19.93
CA ILE A 8 -10.89 1.83 -19.24
C ILE A 8 -10.02 0.85 -18.43
N GLU A 9 -8.88 0.44 -19.00
CA GLU A 9 -7.95 -0.47 -18.35
C GLU A 9 -7.30 0.17 -17.11
N LEU A 10 -6.87 1.43 -17.22
CA LEU A 10 -6.34 2.22 -16.11
C LEU A 10 -7.33 2.37 -14.95
N ASP A 11 -8.61 2.57 -15.26
CA ASP A 11 -9.65 2.77 -14.25
C ASP A 11 -9.93 1.48 -13.46
N ARG A 12 -9.93 0.33 -14.15
CA ARG A 12 -10.05 -0.99 -13.51
C ARG A 12 -8.89 -1.30 -12.58
N LEU A 13 -7.66 -0.88 -12.93
CA LEU A 13 -6.48 -1.07 -12.07
C LEU A 13 -6.62 -0.28 -10.75
N GLY A 14 -7.22 0.91 -10.78
CA GLY A 14 -7.55 1.68 -9.58
C GLY A 14 -8.55 0.95 -8.67
N GLY A 15 -9.61 0.39 -9.27
CA GLY A 15 -10.59 -0.43 -8.56
C GLY A 15 -9.97 -1.68 -7.92
N LEU A 16 -9.13 -2.41 -8.65
CA LEU A 16 -8.42 -3.59 -8.12
C LEU A 16 -7.50 -3.24 -6.97
N ALA A 17 -6.80 -2.10 -7.04
CA ALA A 17 -5.95 -1.64 -5.96
C ALA A 17 -6.76 -1.39 -4.67
N ALA A 18 -7.92 -0.74 -4.77
CA ALA A 18 -8.80 -0.52 -3.62
C ALA A 18 -9.33 -1.84 -3.03
N VAL A 19 -9.75 -2.78 -3.90
CA VAL A 19 -10.25 -4.10 -3.49
C VAL A 19 -9.20 -4.90 -2.72
N LEU A 20 -7.91 -4.73 -3.00
CA LEU A 20 -6.83 -5.44 -2.30
C LEU A 20 -6.33 -4.68 -1.06
N LEU A 21 -6.26 -3.34 -1.10
CA LEU A 21 -5.74 -2.52 -0.01
C LEU A 21 -6.67 -2.49 1.21
N VAL A 22 -7.98 -2.34 1.00
CA VAL A 22 -8.96 -2.29 2.09
C VAL A 22 -8.92 -3.55 2.98
N PRO A 23 -9.02 -4.78 2.45
CA PRO A 23 -8.93 -5.97 3.28
C PRO A 23 -7.55 -6.16 3.90
N ALA A 24 -6.47 -5.75 3.23
CA ALA A 24 -5.12 -5.81 3.81
C ALA A 24 -4.99 -4.92 5.05
N ILE A 25 -5.50 -3.68 4.99
CA ILE A 25 -5.52 -2.75 6.14
C ILE A 25 -6.43 -3.29 7.25
N ALA A 26 -7.61 -3.81 6.91
CA ALA A 26 -8.52 -4.40 7.89
C ALA A 26 -7.88 -5.59 8.62
N ALA A 27 -7.23 -6.49 7.88
CA ALA A 27 -6.52 -7.63 8.45
C ALA A 27 -5.34 -7.21 9.33
N ALA A 28 -4.52 -6.24 8.89
CA ALA A 28 -3.41 -5.71 9.67
C ALA A 28 -3.90 -5.03 10.97
N THR A 29 -5.04 -4.32 10.90
CA THR A 29 -5.69 -3.71 12.07
C THR A 29 -6.16 -4.77 13.05
N ALA A 30 -6.88 -5.78 12.58
CA ALA A 30 -7.36 -6.89 13.41
C ALA A 30 -6.20 -7.64 14.08
N LEU A 31 -5.12 -7.92 13.33
CA LEU A 31 -3.92 -8.57 13.85
C LEU A 31 -3.21 -7.70 14.90
N THR A 32 -3.14 -6.38 14.69
CA THR A 32 -2.57 -5.44 15.66
C THR A 32 -3.34 -5.50 16.97
N LEU A 33 -4.67 -5.37 16.90
CA LEU A 33 -5.55 -5.44 18.08
C LEU A 33 -5.41 -6.78 18.82
N TYR A 34 -5.33 -7.89 18.07
CA TYR A 34 -5.13 -9.22 18.65
C TYR A 34 -3.78 -9.34 19.39
N MET A 35 -2.69 -8.90 18.77
CA MET A 35 -1.35 -9.01 19.35
C MET A 35 -1.13 -8.09 20.55
N VAL A 36 -1.68 -6.87 20.52
CA VAL A 36 -1.65 -5.94 21.65
C VAL A 36 -2.37 -6.54 22.86
N ARG A 37 -3.55 -7.14 22.66
CA ARG A 37 -4.30 -7.83 23.74
C ARG A 37 -3.52 -8.99 24.36
N ARG A 38 -2.67 -9.68 23.59
CA ARG A 38 -1.86 -10.81 24.08
C ARG A 38 -0.49 -10.42 24.65
N ARG A 39 -0.16 -9.13 24.78
CA ARG A 39 1.15 -8.60 25.26
C ARG A 39 2.37 -9.25 24.59
N GLY A 40 2.23 -9.68 23.33
CA GLY A 40 3.31 -10.33 22.59
C GLY A 40 4.32 -9.33 22.01
N ARG A 41 5.61 -9.69 21.98
CA ARG A 41 6.68 -8.88 21.37
C ARG A 41 6.43 -8.56 19.88
N GLY A 42 5.62 -9.35 19.17
CA GLY A 42 5.26 -9.13 17.77
C GLY A 42 4.34 -7.93 17.51
N GLY A 43 3.58 -7.46 18.51
CA GLY A 43 2.57 -6.41 18.31
C GLY A 43 3.14 -5.08 17.79
N ARG A 44 4.36 -4.71 18.22
CA ARG A 44 5.05 -3.50 17.73
C ARG A 44 5.31 -3.57 16.21
N TRP A 45 5.66 -4.75 15.71
CA TRP A 45 6.03 -4.93 14.31
C TRP A 45 4.79 -4.97 13.41
N VAL A 46 3.69 -5.54 13.89
CA VAL A 46 2.40 -5.45 13.20
C VAL A 46 1.91 -4.00 13.12
N LEU A 47 2.07 -3.22 14.19
CA LEU A 47 1.73 -1.78 14.17
C LEU A 47 2.58 -1.01 13.15
N VAL A 48 3.88 -1.27 13.07
CA VAL A 48 4.75 -0.67 12.04
C VAL A 48 4.25 -1.01 10.63
N ALA A 49 3.91 -2.28 10.37
CA ALA A 49 3.36 -2.68 9.08
C ALA A 49 2.03 -1.98 8.76
N LEU A 50 1.14 -1.83 9.75
CA LEU A 50 -0.11 -1.09 9.60
C LEU A 50 0.15 0.38 9.23
N LEU A 51 1.07 1.05 9.93
CA LEU A 51 1.45 2.42 9.63
C LEU A 51 2.00 2.56 8.20
N MET A 52 2.83 1.61 7.75
CA MET A 52 3.34 1.60 6.37
C MET A 52 2.22 1.48 5.33
N LEU A 53 1.20 0.64 5.57
CA LEU A 53 0.03 0.53 4.69
C LEU A 53 -0.80 1.83 4.68
N LEU A 54 -0.96 2.47 5.85
CA LEU A 54 -1.64 3.77 5.95
C LEU A 54 -0.87 4.86 5.22
N THR A 55 0.46 4.89 5.34
CA THR A 55 1.32 5.82 4.58
C THR A 55 1.19 5.60 3.08
N ALA A 56 1.23 4.35 2.60
CA ALA A 56 1.03 4.04 1.18
C ALA A 56 -0.32 4.53 0.67
N THR A 57 -1.38 4.36 1.47
CA THR A 57 -2.74 4.82 1.18
C THR A 57 -2.81 6.35 1.14
N ALA A 58 -2.19 7.02 2.12
CA ALA A 58 -2.14 8.48 2.18
C ALA A 58 -1.40 9.07 0.98
N ILE A 59 -0.26 8.50 0.56
CA ILE A 59 0.47 8.92 -0.65
C ILE A 59 -0.42 8.76 -1.89
N SER A 60 -1.14 7.63 -2.01
CA SER A 60 -2.05 7.39 -3.13
C SER A 60 -3.16 8.44 -3.17
N ALA A 61 -3.84 8.68 -2.04
CA ALA A 61 -4.96 9.61 -1.95
C ALA A 61 -4.54 11.07 -2.14
N ALA A 62 -3.38 11.48 -1.60
CA ALA A 62 -2.93 12.87 -1.64
C ALA A 62 -2.18 13.25 -2.93
N VAL A 63 -1.56 12.28 -3.62
CA VAL A 63 -0.71 12.56 -4.80
C VAL A 63 -1.19 11.82 -6.03
N SER A 64 -1.31 10.49 -5.97
CA SER A 64 -1.59 9.68 -7.16
C SER A 64 -3.01 9.92 -7.70
N VAL A 65 -4.01 9.95 -6.83
CA VAL A 65 -5.42 10.15 -7.21
C VAL A 65 -5.65 11.53 -7.82
N PRO A 66 -5.20 12.66 -7.23
CA PRO A 66 -5.34 13.98 -7.84
C PRO A 66 -4.66 14.07 -9.21
N ILE A 67 -3.46 13.51 -9.37
CA ILE A 67 -2.76 13.49 -10.66
C ILE A 67 -3.53 12.67 -11.69
N ASN A 68 -3.98 11.46 -11.33
CA ASN A 68 -4.76 10.61 -12.23
C ASN A 68 -6.04 11.32 -12.69
N ASN A 69 -6.74 12.00 -11.79
CA ASN A 69 -7.95 12.76 -12.10
C ASN A 69 -7.64 13.95 -13.04
N ALA A 70 -6.56 14.68 -12.79
CA ALA A 70 -6.13 15.77 -13.68
C ALA A 70 -5.79 15.26 -15.09
N GLN A 71 -5.18 14.08 -15.19
CA GLN A 71 -4.80 13.46 -16.47
C GLN A 71 -5.99 13.05 -17.34
N GLN A 72 -7.19 12.84 -16.77
CA GLN A 72 -8.38 12.49 -17.55
C GLN A 72 -8.77 13.57 -18.57
N GLY A 73 -8.43 14.84 -18.27
CA GLY A 73 -8.70 15.97 -19.16
C GLY A 73 -7.56 16.30 -20.15
N TRP A 74 -6.46 15.55 -20.14
CA TRP A 74 -5.29 15.89 -20.96
C TRP A 74 -5.48 15.50 -22.43
N SER A 75 -5.08 16.39 -23.32
CA SER A 75 -4.94 16.07 -24.74
C SER A 75 -3.66 15.27 -24.97
N VAL A 76 -3.77 14.16 -25.69
CA VAL A 76 -2.60 13.35 -26.09
C VAL A 76 -1.75 14.10 -27.13
N LEU A 77 -2.38 14.92 -27.98
CA LEU A 77 -1.71 15.67 -29.03
C LEU A 77 -1.07 16.96 -28.50
N VAL A 78 -1.64 17.53 -27.43
CA VAL A 78 -1.21 18.79 -26.84
C VAL A 78 -1.22 18.65 -25.31
N PRO A 79 -0.24 17.94 -24.71
CA PRO A 79 -0.17 17.80 -23.27
C PRO A 79 0.19 19.15 -22.60
N PRO A 80 -0.13 19.33 -21.30
CA PRO A 80 0.31 20.49 -20.53
C PRO A 80 1.83 20.66 -20.60
N SER A 81 2.33 21.89 -20.61
CA SER A 81 3.77 22.17 -20.73
C SER A 81 4.61 21.58 -19.58
N ASP A 82 4.00 21.33 -18.42
CA ASP A 82 4.60 20.77 -17.22
C ASP A 82 4.39 19.24 -17.07
N TRP A 83 3.90 18.56 -18.12
CA TRP A 83 3.54 17.14 -18.07
C TRP A 83 4.65 16.23 -17.53
N SER A 84 5.92 16.54 -17.84
CA SER A 84 7.07 15.77 -17.38
C SER A 84 7.26 15.87 -15.86
N GLY A 85 7.13 17.07 -15.29
CA GLY A 85 7.21 17.27 -13.85
C GLY A 85 6.04 16.64 -13.09
N VAL A 86 4.84 16.62 -13.67
CA VAL A 86 3.69 15.87 -13.12
C VAL A 86 3.96 14.37 -13.15
N ARG A 87 4.48 13.84 -14.26
CA ARG A 87 4.86 12.42 -14.39
C ARG A 87 5.90 12.02 -13.35
N ASP A 88 6.95 12.82 -13.18
CA ASP A 88 8.06 12.47 -12.30
C ASP A 88 7.62 12.47 -10.82
N ARG A 89 6.76 13.40 -10.42
CA ARG A 89 6.10 13.39 -9.10
C ARG A 89 5.25 12.13 -8.90
N TRP A 90 4.48 11.74 -9.92
CA TRP A 90 3.69 10.52 -9.86
C TRP A 90 4.57 9.27 -9.72
N GLN A 91 5.68 9.18 -10.46
CA GLN A 91 6.62 8.05 -10.39
C GLN A 91 7.26 7.94 -9.01
N LEU A 92 7.68 9.06 -8.42
CA LEU A 92 8.22 9.08 -7.06
C LEU A 92 7.18 8.63 -6.02
N ALA A 93 5.96 9.16 -6.11
CA ALA A 93 4.86 8.76 -5.23
C ALA A 93 4.52 7.27 -5.39
N HIS A 94 4.53 6.76 -6.63
CA HIS A 94 4.31 5.36 -6.94
C HIS A 94 5.40 4.48 -6.33
N ALA A 95 6.67 4.85 -6.50
CA ALA A 95 7.78 4.10 -5.92
C ALA A 95 7.66 4.06 -4.39
N ALA A 96 7.43 5.20 -3.74
CA ALA A 96 7.31 5.30 -2.30
C ALA A 96 6.16 4.44 -1.73
N ARG A 97 4.96 4.52 -2.33
CA ARG A 97 3.80 3.73 -1.86
C ARG A 97 4.00 2.23 -2.07
N THR A 98 4.59 1.83 -3.19
CA THR A 98 4.82 0.41 -3.50
C THR A 98 5.89 -0.17 -2.58
N THR A 99 6.99 0.54 -2.36
CA THR A 99 8.02 0.12 -1.38
C THR A 99 7.44 -0.01 0.03
N ALA A 100 6.64 0.95 0.49
CA ALA A 100 6.00 0.88 1.80
C ALA A 100 5.07 -0.34 1.93
N ALA A 101 4.23 -0.60 0.91
CA ALA A 101 3.33 -1.74 0.89
C ALA A 101 4.08 -3.09 0.86
N THR A 102 5.14 -3.20 0.05
CA THR A 102 5.97 -4.40 -0.02
C THR A 102 6.67 -4.67 1.31
N LEU A 103 7.24 -3.65 1.95
CA LEU A 103 7.88 -3.82 3.25
C LEU A 103 6.87 -4.21 4.34
N ALA A 104 5.67 -3.62 4.31
CA ALA A 104 4.59 -4.00 5.23
C ALA A 104 4.22 -5.47 5.06
N PHE A 105 4.07 -5.93 3.81
CA PHE A 105 3.77 -7.33 3.50
C PHE A 105 4.85 -8.27 4.03
N VAL A 106 6.13 -8.02 3.71
CA VAL A 106 7.26 -8.83 4.19
C VAL A 106 7.29 -8.86 5.72
N LEU A 107 7.09 -7.72 6.38
CA LEU A 107 7.09 -7.64 7.84
C LEU A 107 5.95 -8.46 8.46
N LEU A 108 4.73 -8.37 7.90
CA LEU A 108 3.59 -9.18 8.35
C LEU A 108 3.84 -10.67 8.15
N THR A 109 4.40 -11.08 7.01
CA THR A 109 4.77 -12.47 6.74
C THR A 109 5.79 -12.96 7.77
N VAL A 110 6.88 -12.24 8.00
CA VAL A 110 7.91 -12.62 8.98
C VAL A 110 7.34 -12.72 10.40
N VAL A 111 6.56 -11.73 10.84
CA VAL A 111 6.01 -11.71 12.21
C VAL A 111 5.00 -12.84 12.46
N THR A 112 4.27 -13.25 11.44
CA THR A 112 3.24 -14.29 11.56
C THR A 112 3.79 -15.70 11.37
N THR A 113 4.91 -15.87 10.64
CA THR A 113 5.50 -17.18 10.33
C THR A 113 6.76 -17.50 11.12
N ALA A 114 7.42 -16.51 11.75
CA ALA A 114 8.61 -16.74 12.55
C ALA A 114 8.32 -17.77 13.66
N PRO A 115 9.13 -18.84 13.78
CA PRO A 115 8.97 -19.81 14.85
C PRO A 115 8.99 -19.08 16.18
N ARG A 116 7.92 -19.22 16.97
CA ARG A 116 7.99 -18.85 18.39
C ARG A 116 9.02 -19.78 18.98
N PHE A 117 10.21 -19.27 19.33
CA PHE A 117 11.22 -20.05 20.03
C PHE A 117 10.57 -20.51 21.34
N GLN A 118 10.05 -21.74 21.32
CA GLN A 118 9.39 -22.34 22.45
C GLN A 118 10.52 -22.70 23.40
N MET A 119 10.81 -21.81 24.35
CA MET A 119 11.63 -22.16 25.50
C MET A 119 10.94 -23.35 26.17
N ARG A 120 11.46 -24.53 25.85
CA ARG A 120 11.14 -25.79 26.49
C ARG A 120 11.33 -25.53 27.97
N ARG A 121 10.24 -25.41 28.73
CA ARG A 121 10.30 -25.53 30.18
C ARG A 121 10.72 -26.98 30.42
N THR A 122 12.02 -27.19 30.56
CA THR A 122 12.54 -28.41 31.16
C THR A 122 12.04 -28.44 32.59
N THR A 123 11.16 -29.39 32.83
CA THR A 123 10.71 -29.90 34.12
C THR A 123 11.85 -30.02 35.13
N SER A 124 11.55 -29.70 36.39
CA SER A 124 11.89 -30.59 37.51
C SER A 124 10.92 -30.39 38.65
#